data_AF-A0A3N5MLC6-F1
#
_entry.id   AF-A0A3N5MLC6-F1
#
_cell.length_a   1.000
_cell.length_b   1.000
_cell.length_c   1.000
_cell.angle_alpha   90.00
_cell.angle_beta   90.00
_cell.angle_gamma   90.00
#
_symmetry.space_group_name_H-M   'P 1'
#
loop_
_entity.id
_entity.type
_entity.pdbx_description
1 polymer ?
#
loop_
_entity_poly.entity_id
_entity_poly.type
_entity_poly.pdbx_seq_one_letter_code
_entity_poly.pdbx_strand_id
1 'polypeptide(L)'
;MGLLGKLFGKEKELPPLEPSSPAAAKLNEHKSALEPFVHKIHDRMEFVPAANTVYVYIGKPPGMFGLAWFENGQEINFKTFTTSKGLKQKQIQVIYGKLGEAYAASESAERYETVIGGKKVIVLPSDDLARKIEEVIHTVAD
;
A
#
# COMPACT_ATOMS: atom_id res chain seq x y z
N MET A 1 28.21 13.40 8.82
CA MET A 1 27.72 12.42 9.82
C MET A 1 26.53 11.69 9.22
N GLY A 2 26.77 10.58 8.51
CA GLY A 2 25.72 9.80 7.84
C GLY A 2 25.74 8.37 8.34
N LEU A 3 25.16 8.14 9.53
CA LEU A 3 25.19 6.85 10.21
C LEU A 3 23.80 6.22 10.25
N LEU A 4 23.15 6.05 9.08
CA LEU A 4 21.87 5.30 8.96
C LEU A 4 21.76 4.50 7.66
N GLY A 5 22.89 4.21 6.99
CA GLY A 5 22.88 3.56 5.68
C GLY A 5 23.09 2.04 5.67
N LYS A 6 23.29 1.38 6.83
CA LYS A 6 23.83 0.00 6.86
C LYS A 6 23.20 -0.96 7.88
N LEU A 7 21.93 -0.76 8.25
CA LEU A 7 21.18 -1.72 9.07
C LEU A 7 19.96 -2.34 8.35
N PHE A 8 19.98 -2.43 7.03
CA PHE A 8 19.13 -3.40 6.35
C PHE A 8 20.00 -4.64 6.13
N GLY A 9 19.86 -5.60 7.06
CA GLY A 9 20.39 -6.95 6.88
C GLY A 9 19.96 -7.50 5.51
N LYS A 10 20.76 -8.43 4.97
CA LYS A 10 20.49 -9.19 3.74
C LYS A 10 19.01 -9.18 3.42
N GLU A 11 18.63 -8.50 2.32
CA GLU A 11 17.27 -8.48 1.79
C GLU A 11 16.80 -9.94 1.79
N LYS A 12 15.98 -10.30 2.78
CA LYS A 12 15.51 -11.66 2.93
C LYS A 12 14.58 -11.83 1.75
N GLU A 13 14.99 -12.64 0.77
CA GLU A 13 14.14 -12.95 -0.38
C GLU A 13 12.77 -13.33 0.14
N LEU A 14 11.77 -12.53 -0.23
CA LEU A 14 10.41 -12.81 0.19
C LEU A 14 9.92 -14.04 -0.55
N PRO A 15 9.13 -14.91 0.09
CA PRO A 15 8.52 -16.03 -0.61
C PRO A 15 7.68 -15.53 -1.79
N PRO A 16 7.62 -16.28 -2.90
CA PRO A 16 6.74 -15.93 -4.00
C PRO A 16 5.28 -15.98 -3.55
N LEU A 17 4.46 -15.09 -4.09
CA LEU A 17 3.02 -15.14 -3.89
C LEU A 17 2.44 -16.35 -4.63
N GLU A 18 1.71 -17.19 -3.92
CA GLU A 18 1.01 -18.34 -4.51
C GLU A 18 -0.03 -17.86 -5.55
N PRO A 19 0.04 -18.30 -6.82
CA PRO A 19 -0.84 -17.82 -7.89
C PRO A 19 -2.32 -18.11 -7.68
N SER A 20 -2.66 -19.16 -6.92
CA SER A 20 -4.03 -19.55 -6.57
C SER A 20 -4.53 -18.88 -5.28
N SER A 21 -3.71 -18.05 -4.61
CA SER A 21 -4.12 -17.38 -3.38
C SER A 21 -5.20 -16.32 -3.64
N PRO A 22 -6.06 -16.03 -2.64
CA PRO A 22 -7.02 -14.93 -2.72
C PRO A 22 -6.37 -13.58 -3.05
N ALA A 23 -5.18 -13.32 -2.48
CA ALA A 23 -4.41 -12.12 -2.75
C ALA A 23 -4.01 -12.00 -4.23
N ALA A 24 -3.53 -13.10 -4.85
CA ALA A 24 -3.20 -13.12 -6.27
C ALA A 24 -4.44 -12.90 -7.15
N ALA A 25 -5.57 -13.50 -6.79
CA ALA A 25 -6.84 -13.28 -7.50
C ALA A 25 -7.24 -11.80 -7.50
N LYS A 26 -7.12 -11.12 -6.33
CA LYS A 26 -7.43 -9.70 -6.21
C LYS A 26 -6.49 -8.81 -7.02
N LEU A 27 -5.19 -9.08 -7.02
CA LEU A 27 -4.27 -8.34 -7.88
C LEU A 27 -4.61 -8.52 -9.38
N ASN A 28 -5.06 -9.70 -9.78
CA ASN A 28 -5.48 -9.98 -11.16
C ASN A 28 -6.76 -9.24 -11.56
N GLU A 29 -7.74 -9.09 -10.65
CA GLU A 29 -8.97 -8.33 -10.90
C GLU A 29 -8.68 -6.86 -11.26
N HIS A 30 -7.62 -6.28 -10.69
CA HIS A 30 -7.20 -4.90 -10.94
C HIS A 30 -6.02 -4.76 -11.92
N LYS A 31 -5.59 -5.86 -12.58
CA LYS A 31 -4.35 -5.93 -13.35
C LYS A 31 -4.18 -4.80 -14.36
N SER A 32 -5.22 -4.48 -15.13
CA SER A 32 -5.19 -3.42 -16.14
C SER A 32 -4.85 -2.03 -15.58
N ALA A 33 -5.22 -1.76 -14.32
CA ALA A 33 -4.91 -0.51 -13.64
C ALA A 33 -3.57 -0.60 -12.89
N LEU A 34 -3.24 -1.76 -12.34
CA LEU A 34 -2.00 -1.96 -11.57
C LEU A 34 -0.75 -1.92 -12.45
N GLU A 35 -0.79 -2.49 -13.66
CA GLU A 35 0.37 -2.52 -14.58
C GLU A 35 0.90 -1.12 -14.93
N PRO A 36 0.11 -0.18 -15.47
CA PRO A 36 0.61 1.17 -15.73
C PRO A 36 1.01 1.90 -14.44
N PHE A 37 0.34 1.61 -13.32
CA PHE A 37 0.68 2.21 -12.03
C PHE A 37 2.06 1.78 -11.52
N VAL A 38 2.43 0.50 -11.58
CA VAL A 38 3.72 0.04 -11.05
C VAL A 38 4.90 0.61 -11.84
N HIS A 39 4.70 0.95 -13.11
CA HIS A 39 5.72 1.56 -13.97
C HIS A 39 5.97 3.04 -13.68
N LYS A 40 4.96 3.81 -13.24
CA LYS A 40 5.15 5.24 -12.91
C LYS A 40 5.78 5.48 -11.54
N ILE A 41 5.75 4.49 -10.65
CA ILE A 41 6.30 4.62 -9.30
C ILE A 41 7.73 4.11 -9.30
N HIS A 42 8.69 4.87 -8.77
CA HIS A 42 10.08 4.41 -8.61
C HIS A 42 10.38 3.90 -7.20
N ASP A 43 9.60 4.35 -6.22
CA ASP A 43 9.74 3.92 -4.84
C ASP A 43 9.25 2.49 -4.62
N ARG A 44 9.59 1.95 -3.44
CA ARG A 44 9.06 0.68 -2.93
C ARG A 44 7.54 0.74 -2.88
N MET A 45 6.89 -0.34 -3.31
CA MET A 45 5.43 -0.50 -3.24
C MET A 45 5.09 -1.75 -2.43
N GLU A 46 4.17 -1.60 -1.49
CA GLU A 46 3.55 -2.71 -0.75
C GLU A 46 2.05 -2.71 -1.02
N PHE A 47 1.59 -3.79 -1.66
CA PHE A 47 0.20 -4.02 -2.01
C PHE A 47 -0.52 -4.72 -0.87
N VAL A 48 -1.65 -4.19 -0.44
CA VAL A 48 -2.52 -4.77 0.59
C VAL A 48 -3.86 -5.08 -0.08
N PRO A 49 -4.06 -6.32 -0.57
CA PRO A 49 -5.33 -6.73 -1.16
C PRO A 49 -6.45 -6.73 -0.11
N ALA A 50 -7.63 -6.28 -0.51
CA ALA A 50 -8.88 -6.31 0.26
C ALA A 50 -10.01 -6.89 -0.62
N ALA A 51 -11.25 -6.89 -0.12
CA ALA A 51 -12.38 -7.56 -0.79
C ALA A 51 -12.64 -7.06 -2.22
N ASN A 52 -12.75 -5.74 -2.44
CA ASN A 52 -12.97 -5.13 -3.76
C ASN A 52 -11.99 -3.99 -4.06
N THR A 53 -10.93 -3.90 -3.24
CA THR A 53 -9.98 -2.80 -3.26
C THR A 53 -8.58 -3.36 -3.12
N VAL A 54 -7.60 -2.71 -3.75
CA VAL A 54 -6.19 -2.97 -3.51
C VAL A 54 -5.55 -1.68 -3.02
N TYR A 55 -5.12 -1.65 -1.76
CA TYR A 55 -4.38 -0.51 -1.22
C TYR A 55 -2.89 -0.66 -1.53
N VAL A 56 -2.21 0.46 -1.75
CA VAL A 56 -0.78 0.47 -2.07
C VAL A 56 -0.08 1.55 -1.25
N TYR A 57 0.79 1.10 -0.34
CA TYR A 57 1.77 1.97 0.30
C TYR A 57 2.95 2.20 -0.64
N ILE A 58 3.36 3.46 -0.78
CA ILE A 58 4.45 3.88 -1.66
C ILE A 58 5.52 4.54 -0.80
N GLY A 59 6.77 4.07 -0.84
CA GLY A 59 7.89 4.63 -0.08
C GLY A 59 8.29 3.79 1.14
N LYS A 60 8.43 4.45 2.30
CA LYS A 60 8.97 3.85 3.53
C LYS A 60 7.97 4.00 4.70
N PRO A 61 6.84 3.27 4.67
CA PRO A 61 5.94 3.21 5.81
C PRO A 61 6.62 2.57 7.03
N PRO A 62 6.24 2.92 8.27
CA PRO A 62 5.16 3.85 8.63
C PRO A 62 5.56 5.34 8.60
N GLY A 63 6.80 5.67 8.20
CA GLY A 63 7.33 7.04 8.23
C GLY A 63 6.94 7.88 7.02
N MET A 64 7.75 7.81 5.96
CA MET A 64 7.57 8.64 4.75
C MET A 64 6.94 7.81 3.65
N PHE A 65 5.63 7.93 3.49
CA PHE A 65 4.89 7.14 2.51
C PHE A 65 3.76 7.94 1.84
N GLY A 66 3.39 7.51 0.64
CA GLY A 66 2.12 7.81 0.00
C GLY A 66 1.17 6.62 0.09
N LEU A 67 -0.12 6.88 -0.09
CA LEU A 67 -1.14 5.85 -0.22
C LEU A 67 -1.91 6.08 -1.52
N ALA A 68 -2.14 4.99 -2.26
CA ALA A 68 -3.09 4.92 -3.35
C ALA A 68 -3.96 3.67 -3.16
N TRP A 69 -5.13 3.63 -3.78
CA TRP A 69 -5.92 2.42 -3.84
C TRP A 69 -6.65 2.28 -5.16
N PHE A 70 -7.01 1.05 -5.48
CA PHE A 70 -7.71 0.70 -6.69
C PHE A 70 -9.06 0.13 -6.33
N GLU A 71 -10.12 0.82 -6.73
CA GLU A 71 -11.50 0.43 -6.51
C GLU A 71 -12.24 0.52 -7.84
N ASN A 72 -12.98 -0.51 -8.22
CA ASN A 72 -13.72 -0.57 -9.49
C ASN A 72 -12.85 -0.23 -10.73
N GLY A 73 -11.58 -0.66 -10.70
CA GLY A 73 -10.62 -0.39 -11.79
C GLY A 73 -10.09 1.05 -11.86
N GLN A 74 -10.46 1.92 -10.93
CA GLN A 74 -9.99 3.30 -10.86
C GLN A 74 -8.91 3.46 -9.79
N GLU A 75 -7.84 4.16 -10.14
CA GLU A 75 -6.83 4.59 -9.17
C GLU A 75 -7.31 5.82 -8.40
N ILE A 76 -7.25 5.76 -7.09
CA ILE A 76 -7.48 6.88 -6.20
C ILE A 76 -6.20 7.16 -5.42
N ASN A 77 -5.66 8.37 -5.60
CA ASN A 77 -4.49 8.84 -4.88
C ASN A 77 -4.90 9.60 -3.61
N PHE A 78 -4.41 9.18 -2.44
CA PHE A 78 -4.84 9.74 -1.15
C PHE A 78 -4.61 11.25 -1.02
N LYS A 79 -3.48 11.76 -1.53
CA LYS A 79 -3.19 13.21 -1.51
C LYS A 79 -4.22 13.99 -2.35
N THR A 80 -4.56 13.48 -3.53
CA THR A 80 -5.55 14.11 -4.41
C THR A 80 -6.96 14.01 -3.83
N PHE A 81 -7.31 12.84 -3.28
CA PHE A 81 -8.59 12.61 -2.61
C PHE A 81 -8.83 13.58 -1.45
N THR A 82 -7.89 13.66 -0.50
CA THR A 82 -8.00 14.58 0.65
C THR A 82 -8.03 16.06 0.24
N THR A 83 -7.29 16.42 -0.81
CA THR A 83 -7.33 17.79 -1.36
C THR A 83 -8.68 18.11 -1.99
N SER A 84 -9.27 17.18 -2.75
CA SER A 84 -10.61 17.35 -3.35
C SER A 84 -11.72 17.49 -2.30
N LYS A 85 -11.54 16.87 -1.13
CA LYS A 85 -12.43 16.98 0.04
C LYS A 85 -12.19 18.26 0.86
N GLY A 86 -11.22 19.11 0.49
CA GLY A 86 -10.96 20.39 1.15
C GLY A 86 -10.30 20.26 2.52
N LEU A 87 -9.65 19.13 2.83
CA LEU A 87 -9.01 18.92 4.12
C LEU A 87 -7.82 19.86 4.31
N LYS A 88 -7.71 20.42 5.53
CA LYS A 88 -6.55 21.23 5.91
C LYS A 88 -5.33 20.33 6.12
N GLN A 89 -4.14 20.86 5.91
CA GLN A 89 -2.87 20.13 6.07
C GLN A 89 -2.75 19.41 7.43
N LYS A 90 -3.19 20.05 8.52
CA LYS A 90 -3.18 19.43 9.86
C LYS A 90 -4.07 18.18 9.94
N GLN A 91 -5.23 18.17 9.29
CA GLN A 91 -6.12 17.01 9.25
C GLN A 91 -5.49 15.88 8.43
N ILE A 92 -4.90 16.23 7.28
CA ILE A 92 -4.18 15.28 6.41
C ILE A 92 -3.03 14.61 7.19
N GLN A 93 -2.27 15.38 7.97
CA GLN A 93 -1.19 14.84 8.82
C GLN A 93 -1.70 13.85 9.88
N VAL A 94 -2.83 14.14 10.53
CA VAL A 94 -3.45 13.22 11.50
C VAL A 94 -3.85 11.90 10.82
N ILE A 95 -4.39 11.97 9.60
CA ILE A 95 -4.80 10.77 8.86
C ILE A 95 -3.59 9.93 8.44
N TYR A 96 -2.52 10.57 7.92
CA TYR A 96 -1.26 9.87 7.65
C TYR A 96 -0.68 9.22 8.92
N GLY A 97 -0.78 9.87 10.07
CA GLY A 97 -0.40 9.28 11.36
C GLY A 97 -1.13 7.97 11.63
N LYS A 98 -2.47 7.97 11.52
CA LYS A 98 -3.30 6.76 11.70
C LYS A 98 -2.97 5.65 10.68
N LEU A 99 -2.78 6.02 9.41
CA LEU A 99 -2.39 5.06 8.36
C LEU A 99 -0.99 4.45 8.62
N GLY A 100 -0.07 5.25 9.18
CA GLY A 100 1.25 4.79 9.61
C GLY A 100 1.16 3.86 10.82
N GLU A 101 0.36 4.19 11.82
CA GLU A 101 0.10 3.34 12.99
C GLU A 101 -0.53 1.99 12.60
N ALA A 102 -1.50 2.00 11.68
CA ALA A 102 -2.09 0.79 11.13
C ALA A 102 -1.05 -0.11 10.46
N TYR A 103 -0.18 0.48 9.63
CA TYR A 103 0.92 -0.24 8.99
C TYR A 103 1.92 -0.80 10.02
N ALA A 104 2.33 0.00 11.01
CA ALA A 104 3.25 -0.43 12.06
C ALA A 104 2.71 -1.63 12.85
N ALA A 105 1.40 -1.64 13.13
CA ALA A 105 0.74 -2.76 13.80
C ALA A 105 0.71 -4.06 12.95
N SER A 106 1.04 -3.99 11.67
CA SER A 106 1.12 -5.13 10.74
C SER A 106 2.56 -5.54 10.39
N GLU A 107 3.57 -5.01 11.09
CA GLU A 107 4.98 -5.26 10.75
C GLU A 107 5.34 -6.75 10.80
N SER A 108 4.75 -7.51 11.72
CA SER A 108 4.94 -8.96 11.87
C SER A 108 4.20 -9.81 10.85
N ALA A 109 3.31 -9.24 10.04
CA ALA A 109 2.58 -9.99 9.03
C ALA A 109 3.49 -10.41 7.88
N GLU A 110 3.17 -11.57 7.30
CA GLU A 110 3.94 -12.15 6.21
C GLU A 110 3.87 -11.29 4.96
N ARG A 111 5.00 -11.22 4.25
CA ARG A 111 5.14 -10.51 2.99
C ARG A 111 5.59 -11.47 1.92
N TYR A 112 5.04 -11.28 0.75
CA TYR A 112 5.29 -12.09 -0.44
C TYR A 112 5.77 -11.21 -1.57
N GLU A 113 6.42 -11.82 -2.55
CA GLU A 113 6.83 -11.16 -3.78
C GLU A 113 6.03 -11.66 -4.97
N THR A 114 5.66 -10.76 -5.88
CA THR A 114 5.09 -11.12 -7.17
C THR A 114 5.55 -10.15 -8.25
N VAL A 115 5.15 -10.40 -9.48
CA VAL A 115 5.47 -9.57 -10.65
C VAL A 115 4.19 -9.00 -11.23
N ILE A 116 4.13 -7.68 -11.35
CA ILE A 116 3.06 -6.94 -12.04
C ILE A 116 3.72 -6.12 -13.14
N GLY A 117 3.28 -6.24 -14.40
CA GLY A 117 3.87 -5.50 -15.52
C GLY A 117 5.38 -5.74 -15.70
N GLY A 118 5.89 -6.92 -15.34
CA GLY A 118 7.33 -7.20 -15.37
C GLY A 118 8.15 -6.54 -14.24
N LYS A 119 7.50 -5.84 -13.30
CA LYS A 119 8.14 -5.25 -12.11
C LYS A 119 7.85 -6.08 -10.87
N LYS A 120 8.90 -6.38 -10.10
CA LYS A 120 8.80 -7.02 -8.80
C LYS A 120 8.14 -6.08 -7.79
N VAL A 121 7.13 -6.58 -7.08
CA VAL A 121 6.38 -5.85 -6.05
C VAL A 121 6.17 -6.72 -4.81
N ILE A 122 5.93 -6.06 -3.67
CA ILE A 122 5.68 -6.72 -2.39
C ILE A 122 4.18 -6.79 -2.15
N VAL A 123 3.70 -7.92 -1.64
CA VAL A 123 2.30 -8.15 -1.29
C VAL A 123 2.22 -8.48 0.20
N LEU A 124 1.39 -7.73 0.91
CA LEU A 124 1.08 -7.87 2.32
C LEU A 124 -0.39 -8.25 2.47
N PRO A 125 -0.74 -9.54 2.40
CA PRO A 125 -2.12 -10.02 2.52
C PRO A 125 -2.58 -9.99 3.98
N SER A 126 -2.99 -8.81 4.46
CA SER A 126 -3.45 -8.61 5.83
C SER A 126 -4.83 -7.98 5.85
N ASP A 127 -5.84 -8.78 6.16
CA ASP A 127 -7.23 -8.33 6.30
C ASP A 127 -7.37 -7.29 7.42
N ASP A 128 -6.63 -7.45 8.51
CA ASP A 128 -6.60 -6.48 9.62
C ASP A 128 -6.04 -5.12 9.20
N LEU A 129 -4.97 -5.11 8.41
CA LEU A 129 -4.44 -3.87 7.87
C LEU A 129 -5.42 -3.24 6.88
N ALA A 130 -5.96 -4.04 5.95
CA ALA A 130 -6.95 -3.57 4.97
C ALA A 130 -8.16 -2.91 5.66
N ARG A 131 -8.72 -3.56 6.68
CA ARG A 131 -9.83 -3.02 7.48
C ARG A 131 -9.46 -1.71 8.18
N LYS A 132 -8.28 -1.63 8.81
CA LYS A 132 -7.83 -0.39 9.46
C LYS A 132 -7.64 0.77 8.48
N ILE A 133 -7.13 0.49 7.28
CA ILE A 133 -7.02 1.50 6.22
C ILE A 133 -8.40 2.00 5.83
N GLU A 134 -9.35 1.08 5.58
CA GLU A 134 -10.73 1.39 5.22
C GLU A 134 -11.42 2.23 6.30
N GLU A 135 -11.33 1.83 7.57
CA GLU A 135 -11.84 2.59 8.71
C GLU A 135 -11.29 4.03 8.73
N VAL A 136 -9.98 4.19 8.48
CA VAL A 136 -9.35 5.51 8.44
C VAL A 136 -9.83 6.33 7.24
N ILE A 137 -9.96 5.73 6.05
CA ILE A 137 -10.44 6.42 4.84
C ILE A 137 -11.91 6.83 4.98
N HIS A 138 -12.76 6.00 5.59
CA HIS A 138 -14.17 6.34 5.82
C HIS A 138 -14.34 7.61 6.67
N THR A 139 -13.46 7.86 7.64
CA THR A 139 -13.48 9.12 8.42
C THR A 139 -13.24 10.40 7.61
N VAL A 140 -12.83 10.27 6.34
CA VAL A 140 -12.59 11.36 5.37
C VAL A 140 -13.68 11.42 4.30
N ALA A 141 -14.35 10.30 4.04
CA ALA A 141 -15.38 10.21 3.01
C ALA A 141 -16.68 10.89 3.45
N ASP A 142 -17.01 10.77 4.75
CA ASP A 142 -18.14 11.41 5.45
C ASP A 142 -17.93 12.93 5.64
#